data_AF-A0A3E0NRJ6-F1
#
_entry.id   AF-A0A3E0NRJ6-F1
#
_cell.length_a   1.000
_cell.length_b   1.000
_cell.length_c   1.000
_cell.angle_alpha   90.00
_cell.angle_beta   90.00
_cell.angle_gamma   90.00
#
_symmetry.space_group_name_H-M   'P 1'
#
loop_
_entity.id
_entity.type
_entity.pdbx_description
1 polymer ?
#
loop_
_entity_poly.entity_id
_entity_poly.type
_entity_poly.pdbx_seq_one_letter_code
_entity_poly.pdbx_strand_id
1 'polypeptide(L)'
;MTGETGYFFYLEDLSSSALYLGIHELRDGRAIDVLAAGPKRTRELLDELDEIGCVSFDFEVEVQRAAETKKAADDDSAYIVVDGNEWEIYLRLGSTEPFVLQKWNPSSDFANYAAYSENLSRLIAVLKALSAVYGEARIGLL
;
A
#
# COMPACT_ATOMS: atom_id res chain seq x y z
N MET A 1 10.15 22.20 6.46
CA MET A 1 9.08 21.85 5.51
C MET A 1 9.50 20.53 4.91
N THR A 2 8.97 19.44 5.47
CA THR A 2 9.19 18.09 4.97
C THR A 2 8.32 17.92 3.74
N GLY A 3 8.94 17.74 2.59
CA GLY A 3 8.23 17.51 1.33
C GLY A 3 7.47 16.20 1.42
N GLU A 4 6.15 16.29 1.52
CA GLU A 4 5.26 15.13 1.46
C GLU A 4 5.59 14.35 0.18
N THR A 5 6.13 13.15 0.36
CA THR A 5 6.46 12.24 -0.73
C THR A 5 5.60 11.00 -0.57
N GLY A 6 4.85 10.63 -1.61
CA GLY A 6 3.90 9.51 -1.57
C GLY A 6 3.67 8.90 -2.93
N TYR A 7 2.89 7.82 -3.01
CA TYR A 7 2.61 7.15 -4.28
C TYR A 7 1.12 6.94 -4.46
N PHE A 8 0.57 7.55 -5.49
CA PHE A 8 -0.85 7.50 -5.82
C PHE A 8 -1.08 6.53 -6.97
N PHE A 9 -2.00 5.58 -6.81
CA PHE A 9 -2.36 4.63 -7.85
C PHE A 9 -3.68 5.03 -8.49
N TYR A 10 -3.81 4.87 -9.80
CA TYR A 10 -5.03 5.25 -10.51
C TYR A 10 -5.31 4.33 -11.68
N LEU A 11 -6.59 4.18 -12.01
CA LEU A 11 -7.01 3.53 -13.23
C LEU A 11 -7.28 4.59 -14.30
N GLU A 12 -6.57 4.50 -15.41
CA GLU A 12 -6.80 5.30 -16.60
C GLU A 12 -7.62 4.48 -17.62
N ASP A 13 -8.78 5.02 -18.00
CA ASP A 13 -9.60 4.49 -19.09
C ASP A 13 -9.28 5.26 -20.37
N LEU A 14 -8.38 4.69 -21.18
CA LEU A 14 -8.06 5.22 -22.50
C LEU A 14 -9.06 4.69 -23.52
N SER A 15 -10.30 5.19 -23.45
CA SER A 15 -11.39 4.99 -24.40
C SER A 15 -11.55 3.56 -24.97
N SER A 16 -12.49 2.84 -24.36
CA SER A 16 -13.32 1.73 -24.89
C SER A 16 -12.86 0.28 -24.74
N SER A 17 -11.65 -0.05 -24.28
CA SER A 17 -11.34 -1.47 -23.94
C SER A 17 -10.12 -1.71 -23.03
N ALA A 18 -9.34 -0.67 -22.73
CA ALA A 18 -8.02 -0.83 -22.13
C ALA A 18 -7.92 -0.01 -20.84
N LEU A 19 -7.99 -0.71 -19.70
CA LEU A 19 -7.69 -0.15 -18.40
C LEU A 19 -6.18 -0.21 -18.16
N TYR A 20 -5.60 0.89 -17.71
CA TYR A 20 -4.22 0.96 -17.29
C TYR A 20 -4.17 1.32 -15.81
N LEU A 21 -3.47 0.53 -14.99
CA LEU A 21 -3.09 0.95 -13.66
C LEU A 21 -1.84 1.80 -13.79
N GLY A 22 -1.95 3.05 -13.37
CA GLY A 22 -0.85 4.00 -13.26
C GLY A 22 -0.41 4.19 -11.81
N ILE A 23 0.84 4.59 -11.63
CA ILE A 23 1.40 5.04 -10.35
C ILE A 23 2.02 6.43 -10.54
N HIS A 24 1.66 7.35 -9.65
CA HIS A 24 2.24 8.68 -9.54
C HIS A 24 3.13 8.77 -8.30
N GLU A 25 4.40 9.13 -8.46
CA GLU A 25 5.18 9.63 -7.32
C GLU A 25 4.76 11.08 -7.05
N LEU A 26 4.23 11.34 -5.86
CA LEU A 26 3.97 12.67 -5.33
C LEU A 26 5.23 13.13 -4.61
N ARG A 27 5.70 14.35 -4.89
CA ARG A 27 6.75 15.05 -4.14
C ARG A 27 6.37 16.51 -4.00
N ASP A 28 6.37 17.03 -2.77
CA ASP A 28 5.97 18.42 -2.47
C ASP A 28 4.55 18.74 -3.00
N GLY A 29 3.63 17.78 -2.91
CA GLY A 29 2.26 17.90 -3.40
C GLY A 29 2.11 17.90 -4.93
N ARG A 30 3.16 17.52 -5.68
CA ARG A 30 3.15 17.45 -7.15
C ARG A 30 3.43 16.04 -7.64
N ALA A 31 2.71 15.57 -8.65
CA ALA A 31 3.04 14.33 -9.35
C ALA A 31 4.28 14.54 -10.24
N ILE A 32 5.31 13.70 -10.08
CA ILE A 32 6.61 13.87 -10.77
C ILE A 32 7.07 12.66 -11.60
N ASP A 33 6.56 11.46 -11.34
CA ASP A 33 6.85 10.25 -12.15
C ASP A 33 5.53 9.52 -12.47
N VAL A 34 5.46 8.89 -13.64
CA VAL A 34 4.28 8.13 -14.11
C VAL A 34 4.73 6.83 -14.76
N LEU A 35 4.33 5.70 -14.17
CA LEU A 35 4.47 4.40 -14.81
C LEU A 35 3.08 3.81 -14.97
N ALA A 36 2.80 3.23 -16.13
CA ALA A 36 1.53 2.56 -16.41
C ALA A 36 1.78 1.10 -16.79
N ALA A 37 1.09 0.19 -16.13
CA ALA A 37 1.05 -1.21 -16.50
C ALA A 37 0.18 -1.38 -17.76
N GLY A 38 0.65 -2.17 -18.73
CA GLY A 38 -0.15 -2.49 -19.93
C GLY A 38 -1.48 -3.16 -19.58
N PRO A 39 -2.48 -3.18 -20.48
CA PRO A 39 -3.87 -3.52 -20.14
C PRO A 39 -4.06 -4.94 -19.61
N LYS A 40 -3.30 -5.90 -20.16
CA LYS A 40 -3.31 -7.29 -19.69
C LYS A 40 -2.83 -7.38 -18.24
N ARG A 41 -1.70 -6.73 -17.94
CA ARG A 41 -1.10 -6.76 -16.60
C ARG A 41 -1.96 -6.02 -15.59
N THR A 42 -2.60 -4.93 -16.00
CA THR A 42 -3.58 -4.21 -15.19
C THR A 42 -4.73 -5.12 -14.78
N ARG A 43 -5.31 -5.88 -15.72
CA ARG A 43 -6.41 -6.80 -15.37
C ARG A 43 -5.97 -7.89 -14.39
N GLU A 44 -4.85 -8.56 -14.67
CA GLU A 44 -4.29 -9.58 -13.78
C GLU A 44 -4.06 -9.03 -12.36
N LEU A 45 -3.51 -7.82 -12.25
CA LEU A 45 -3.26 -7.18 -10.97
C LEU A 45 -4.56 -6.77 -10.26
N LEU A 46 -5.57 -6.30 -10.99
CA LEU A 46 -6.87 -5.99 -10.39
C LEU A 46 -7.56 -7.24 -9.85
N ASP A 47 -7.50 -8.36 -10.57
CA ASP A 47 -8.05 -9.64 -10.12
C ASP A 47 -7.29 -10.11 -8.85
N GLU A 48 -5.96 -10.01 -8.83
CA GLU A 48 -5.13 -10.35 -7.66
C GLU A 48 -5.45 -9.45 -6.44
N LEU A 49 -5.64 -8.14 -6.66
CA LEU A 49 -5.99 -7.20 -5.59
C LEU A 49 -7.41 -7.43 -5.03
N ASP A 50 -8.36 -7.84 -5.88
CA ASP A 50 -9.71 -8.22 -5.45
C ASP A 50 -9.69 -9.51 -4.62
N GLU A 51 -8.91 -10.51 -5.04
CA GLU A 51 -8.71 -11.77 -4.29
C GLU A 51 -8.08 -11.55 -2.90
N ILE A 52 -7.20 -10.55 -2.75
CA ILE A 52 -6.62 -10.19 -1.44
C ILE A 52 -7.68 -9.63 -0.47
N GLY A 53 -8.75 -9.02 -0.98
CA GLY A 53 -9.87 -8.53 -0.17
C GLY A 53 -9.48 -7.43 0.82
N CYS A 54 -8.67 -6.46 0.35
CA CYS A 54 -8.21 -5.37 1.20
C CYS A 54 -9.34 -4.38 1.50
N VAL A 55 -9.46 -3.95 2.75
CA VAL A 55 -10.44 -2.95 3.22
C VAL A 55 -9.72 -1.75 3.79
N SER A 56 -10.31 -0.56 3.73
CA SER A 56 -9.71 0.63 4.32
C SER A 56 -9.60 0.48 5.85
N PHE A 57 -8.47 0.85 6.43
CA PHE A 57 -8.23 0.82 7.88
C PHE A 57 -7.27 1.94 8.30
N ASP A 58 -7.28 2.25 9.60
CA ASP A 58 -6.32 3.18 10.21
C ASP A 58 -5.02 2.42 10.50
N PHE A 59 -3.96 2.75 9.75
CA PHE A 59 -2.68 2.05 9.82
C PHE A 59 -2.03 2.14 11.21
N GLU A 60 -2.02 3.32 11.82
CA GLU A 60 -1.37 3.54 13.12
C GLU A 60 -2.08 2.74 14.22
N VAL A 61 -3.41 2.80 14.23
CA VAL A 61 -4.23 2.03 15.18
C VAL A 61 -4.01 0.53 15.01
N GLU A 62 -3.94 0.06 13.77
CA GLU A 62 -3.78 -1.36 13.49
C GLU A 62 -2.36 -1.88 13.85
N VAL A 63 -1.32 -1.09 13.58
CA VAL A 63 0.05 -1.38 14.01
C VAL A 63 0.15 -1.43 15.53
N GLN A 64 -0.48 -0.48 16.23
CA GLN A 64 -0.49 -0.48 17.70
C GLN A 64 -1.13 -1.76 18.27
N ARG A 65 -2.29 -2.17 17.73
CA ARG A 65 -2.97 -3.42 18.14
C ARG A 65 -2.11 -4.65 17.89
N ALA A 66 -1.46 -4.71 16.73
CA ALA A 66 -0.58 -5.82 16.37
C ALA A 66 0.67 -5.87 17.26
N ALA A 67 1.24 -4.72 17.62
CA ALA A 67 2.36 -4.62 18.55
C ALA A 67 1.98 -5.07 19.97
N GLU A 68 0.80 -4.69 20.47
CA GLU A 68 0.27 -5.15 21.76
C GLU A 68 0.07 -6.67 21.77
N THR A 69 -0.49 -7.22 20.68
CA THR A 69 -0.69 -8.67 20.51
C THR A 69 0.64 -9.42 20.49
N LYS A 70 1.63 -8.89 19.75
CA LYS A 70 2.99 -9.44 19.72
C LYS A 70 3.65 -9.40 21.10
N LYS A 71 3.57 -8.27 21.80
CA LYS A 71 4.13 -8.13 23.16
C LYS A 71 3.52 -9.12 24.14
N ALA A 72 2.22 -9.38 24.04
CA ALA A 72 1.55 -10.40 24.84
C ALA A 72 2.00 -11.83 24.50
N ALA A 73 2.45 -12.06 23.26
CA ALA A 73 2.92 -13.37 22.80
C ALA A 73 4.40 -13.63 23.13
N ASP A 74 5.28 -12.62 23.07
CA ASP A 74 6.73 -12.81 23.08
C ASP A 74 7.47 -12.45 24.40
N ASP A 75 6.80 -11.95 25.44
CA ASP A 75 7.43 -11.45 26.71
C ASP A 75 8.57 -10.43 26.48
N ASP A 76 8.66 -9.89 25.26
CA ASP A 76 9.71 -8.99 24.80
C ASP A 76 9.14 -7.59 24.58
N SER A 77 9.93 -6.58 24.88
CA SER A 77 9.54 -5.18 24.75
C SER A 77 9.49 -4.78 23.27
N ALA A 78 8.34 -4.99 22.62
CA ALA A 78 8.10 -4.47 21.29
C ALA A 78 8.13 -2.93 21.33
N TYR A 79 9.06 -2.32 20.59
CA TYR A 79 9.09 -0.88 20.33
C TYR A 79 8.59 -0.63 18.91
N ILE A 80 7.75 0.40 18.75
CA ILE A 80 7.23 0.80 17.44
C ILE A 80 8.18 1.87 16.88
N VAL A 81 8.75 1.60 15.71
CA VAL A 81 9.53 2.59 14.95
C VAL A 81 8.73 2.96 13.70
N VAL A 82 8.13 4.15 13.73
CA VAL A 82 7.52 4.79 12.55
C VAL A 82 8.52 5.83 12.05
N ASP A 83 9.48 5.37 11.26
CA ASP A 83 10.54 6.16 10.63
C ASP A 83 10.18 6.34 9.16
N GLY A 84 9.65 7.51 8.78
CA GLY A 84 9.50 7.87 7.37
C GLY A 84 8.33 8.80 7.04
N ASN A 85 8.35 9.28 5.79
CA ASN A 85 7.37 10.21 5.22
C ASN A 85 5.94 9.64 5.28
N GLU A 86 4.91 10.50 5.25
CA GLU A 86 3.49 10.08 5.16
C GLU A 86 3.16 9.69 3.70
N TRP A 87 2.69 8.45 3.47
CA TRP A 87 2.26 7.98 2.14
C TRP A 87 0.75 7.83 2.12
N GLU A 88 0.13 8.09 0.97
CA GLU A 88 -1.29 7.80 0.73
C GLU A 88 -1.39 6.76 -0.39
N ILE A 89 -1.93 5.56 -0.10
CA ILE A 89 -2.40 4.65 -1.15
C ILE A 89 -3.87 4.92 -1.38
N TYR A 90 -4.21 5.25 -2.61
CA TYR A 90 -5.59 5.30 -3.08
C TYR A 90 -5.74 4.27 -4.20
N LEU A 91 -6.53 3.23 -3.99
CA LEU A 91 -6.85 2.21 -4.99
C LEU A 91 -8.36 2.19 -5.22
N ARG A 92 -8.78 2.70 -6.38
CA ARG A 92 -10.17 2.56 -6.84
C ARG A 92 -10.31 1.32 -7.70
N LEU A 93 -10.40 0.16 -7.06
CA LEU A 93 -10.77 -1.10 -7.70
C LEU A 93 -12.26 -1.03 -8.04
N GLY A 94 -12.73 -1.73 -9.08
CA GLY A 94 -14.07 -1.55 -9.67
C GLY A 94 -15.30 -1.81 -8.77
N SER A 95 -15.14 -1.99 -7.45
CA SER A 95 -16.21 -2.05 -6.45
C SER A 95 -16.49 -0.68 -5.82
N THR A 96 -17.63 -0.54 -5.13
CA THR A 96 -18.25 0.76 -4.80
C THR A 96 -17.49 1.66 -3.82
N GLU A 97 -16.47 1.14 -3.12
CA GLU A 97 -15.65 1.94 -2.21
C GLU A 97 -14.16 1.82 -2.55
N PRO A 98 -13.45 2.95 -2.72
CA PRO A 98 -12.01 2.92 -2.92
C PRO A 98 -11.32 2.44 -1.64
N PHE A 99 -10.31 1.60 -1.80
CA PHE A 99 -9.37 1.30 -0.74
C PHE A 99 -8.45 2.51 -0.56
N VAL A 100 -8.50 3.12 0.62
CA VAL A 100 -7.68 4.29 0.94
C VAL A 100 -6.90 4.02 2.21
N LEU A 101 -5.58 4.09 2.12
CA LEU A 101 -4.66 4.10 3.24
C LEU A 101 -3.99 5.46 3.29
N GLN A 102 -4.38 6.25 4.28
CA GLN A 102 -3.77 7.55 4.55
C GLN A 102 -2.66 7.37 5.57
N LYS A 103 -1.56 8.14 5.39
CA LYS A 103 -0.47 8.25 6.36
C LYS A 103 0.13 6.91 6.79
N TRP A 104 0.32 6.02 5.83
CA TRP A 104 0.99 4.76 6.10
C TRP A 104 2.46 4.86 5.68
N ASN A 105 3.32 4.08 6.31
CA ASN A 105 4.74 4.05 6.02
C ASN A 105 5.21 2.59 6.00
N PRO A 106 5.70 2.08 4.86
CA PRO A 106 6.34 0.79 4.82
C PRO A 106 7.74 0.89 5.46
N SER A 107 7.84 0.86 6.79
CA SER A 107 9.13 0.52 7.42
C SER A 107 9.35 -0.99 7.33
N SER A 108 10.60 -1.45 7.35
CA SER A 108 10.90 -2.89 7.45
C SER A 108 10.22 -3.57 8.66
N ASP A 109 9.85 -2.78 9.67
CA ASP A 109 9.37 -3.29 10.95
C ASP A 109 7.89 -3.68 10.94
N PHE A 110 7.04 -3.13 10.06
CA PHE A 110 5.63 -3.54 10.04
C PHE A 110 5.44 -4.99 9.53
N ALA A 111 6.40 -5.51 8.75
CA ALA A 111 6.44 -6.92 8.39
C ALA A 111 6.47 -7.84 9.63
N ASN A 112 7.08 -7.38 10.72
CA ASN A 112 7.11 -8.11 11.99
C ASN A 112 5.76 -8.11 12.73
N TYR A 113 4.82 -7.25 12.33
CA TYR A 113 3.48 -7.14 12.92
C TYR A 113 2.39 -7.78 12.05
N ALA A 114 2.67 -8.05 10.77
CA ALA A 114 1.68 -8.63 9.85
C ALA A 114 1.17 -10.01 10.27
N ALA A 115 1.96 -10.80 11.01
CA ALA A 115 1.49 -12.06 11.59
C ALA A 115 0.41 -11.87 12.68
N TYR A 116 0.25 -10.66 13.20
CA TYR A 116 -0.64 -10.31 14.32
C TYR A 116 -1.78 -9.38 13.90
N SER A 117 -1.90 -9.02 12.62
CA SER A 117 -3.04 -8.29 12.06
C SER A 117 -3.33 -8.77 10.63
N GLU A 118 -4.58 -9.19 10.41
CA GLU A 118 -5.06 -9.60 9.09
C GLU A 118 -5.00 -8.44 8.08
N ASN A 119 -5.33 -7.21 8.52
CA ASN A 119 -5.27 -6.02 7.68
C ASN A 119 -3.83 -5.70 7.25
N LEU A 120 -2.85 -5.79 8.17
CA LEU A 120 -1.44 -5.60 7.84
C LEU A 120 -0.93 -6.71 6.91
N SER A 121 -1.36 -7.96 7.11
CA SER A 121 -1.02 -9.08 6.22
C SER A 121 -1.55 -8.86 4.80
N ARG A 122 -2.81 -8.44 4.66
CA ARG A 122 -3.42 -8.09 3.38
C ARG A 122 -2.70 -6.91 2.73
N LEU A 123 -2.35 -5.88 3.50
CA LEU A 123 -1.54 -4.76 3.00
C LEU A 123 -0.19 -5.24 2.44
N ILE A 124 0.52 -6.15 3.11
CA ILE A 124 1.76 -6.73 2.55
C ILE A 124 1.50 -7.44 1.23
N ALA A 125 0.43 -8.21 1.13
CA ALA A 125 0.07 -8.90 -0.11
C ALA A 125 -0.18 -7.89 -1.25
N VAL A 126 -0.92 -6.80 -0.97
CA VAL A 126 -1.13 -5.70 -1.93
C VAL A 126 0.19 -5.10 -2.39
N LEU A 127 1.09 -4.77 -1.46
CA LEU A 127 2.38 -4.16 -1.78
C LEU A 127 3.27 -5.10 -2.61
N LYS A 128 3.24 -6.40 -2.34
CA LYS A 128 3.97 -7.41 -3.15
C LYS A 128 3.40 -7.54 -4.56
N ALA A 129 2.08 -7.52 -4.71
CA ALA A 129 1.44 -7.55 -6.02
C ALA A 129 1.81 -6.29 -6.84
N LEU A 130 1.79 -5.12 -6.20
CA LEU A 130 2.21 -3.86 -6.80
C LEU A 130 3.71 -3.85 -7.14
N SER A 131 4.59 -4.39 -6.27
CA SER A 131 6.03 -4.41 -6.50
C SER A 131 6.43 -5.35 -7.64
N ALA A 132 5.67 -6.42 -7.88
CA ALA A 132 5.86 -7.28 -9.04
C ALA A 132 5.64 -6.55 -10.39
N VAL A 133 4.98 -5.38 -10.37
CA VAL A 133 4.71 -4.56 -11.55
C VAL A 133 5.61 -3.32 -11.62
N TYR A 134 5.76 -2.62 -10.50
CA TYR A 134 6.45 -1.32 -10.46
C TYR A 134 7.85 -1.37 -9.84
N GLY A 135 8.23 -2.48 -9.22
CA GLY A 135 9.51 -2.68 -8.54
C GLY A 135 9.47 -2.31 -7.05
N GLU A 136 10.18 -3.08 -6.22
CA GLU A 136 10.18 -2.97 -4.75
C GLU A 136 10.66 -1.60 -4.23
N ALA A 137 11.69 -1.02 -4.86
CA ALA A 137 12.24 0.28 -4.49
C ALA A 137 11.21 1.42 -4.53
N ARG A 138 10.24 1.33 -5.45
CA ARG A 138 9.21 2.35 -5.64
C ARG A 138 8.02 2.14 -4.71
N ILE A 139 7.77 0.90 -4.30
CA ILE A 139 6.68 0.55 -3.39
C ILE A 139 7.13 0.66 -1.92
N GLY A 140 8.42 0.93 -1.67
CA GLY A 140 8.97 1.08 -0.33
C GLY A 140 9.16 -0.24 0.40
N LEU A 141 9.40 -1.34 -0.34
CA LEU A 141 9.66 -2.67 0.25
C LEU A 141 11.16 -3.01 0.40
N LEU A 142 12.05 -2.04 0.14
CA LEU A 142 13.51 -2.17 0.28
C LEU A 142 14.05 -1.39 1.48
#